data_AF-A0A5E3WM07-F1
#
_entry.id   AF-A0A5E3WM07-F1
#
_cell.length_a   1.000
_cell.length_b   1.000
_cell.length_c   1.000
_cell.angle_alpha   90.00
_cell.angle_beta   90.00
_cell.angle_gamma   90.00
#
_symmetry.space_group_name_H-M   'P 1'
#
loop_
_entity.id
_entity.type
_entity.pdbx_description
1 polymer ?
#
loop_
_entity_poly.entity_id
_entity_poly.type
_entity_poly.pdbx_seq_one_letter_code
_entity_poly.pdbx_strand_id
1 'polypeptide(L)'
;MASSMTIQLAAQNNQLPVVRSLLSENPKLLNSIDADDRTALHWAASTGSNDVARFLIDQKAELDKPDGSGWTALHMAVSAGQDEIVRELVGAGANVNCKNDKGLTPLHYAASKTRIEIGKFLIERGADVNARDKANQLPLHRAATTGSTGFIQLLLKPVDGGAKPRLNTADRMGNTPLHLAMESAHAEAAAMLIEAGADRTRVNLDEQTAEELEGVGGIEQRRARAYVVDRCGKAE
;
A
#
# COMPACT_ATOMS: atom_id res chain seq x y z
N MET A 1 -28.84 25.06 13.29
CA MET A 1 -28.68 23.62 13.05
C MET A 1 -27.37 23.21 13.69
N ALA A 2 -27.40 22.56 14.86
CA ALA A 2 -26.20 21.92 15.38
C ALA A 2 -25.76 20.91 14.33
N SER A 3 -24.52 20.96 13.85
CA SER A 3 -23.97 19.85 13.07
C SER A 3 -24.20 18.59 13.89
N SER A 4 -25.13 17.74 13.46
CA SER A 4 -25.38 16.47 14.12
C SER A 4 -24.06 15.70 14.12
N MET A 5 -23.48 15.49 15.31
CA MET A 5 -22.20 14.82 15.45
C MET A 5 -22.34 13.40 14.90
N THR A 6 -21.73 13.11 13.76
CA THR A 6 -21.80 11.79 13.16
C THR A 6 -20.90 10.80 13.91
N ILE A 7 -21.22 9.52 13.83
CA ILE A 7 -20.37 8.48 14.45
C ILE A 7 -18.95 8.49 13.84
N GLN A 8 -18.83 8.84 12.55
CA GLN A 8 -17.56 9.02 11.84
C GLN A 8 -16.72 10.15 12.45
N LEU A 9 -17.33 11.32 12.71
CA LEU A 9 -16.62 12.46 13.30
C LEU A 9 -16.24 12.19 14.77
N ALA A 10 -17.10 11.49 15.52
CA ALA A 10 -16.77 11.03 16.86
C ALA A 10 -15.58 10.04 16.84
N ALA A 11 -15.57 9.12 15.88
CA ALA A 11 -14.49 8.16 15.70
C ALA A 11 -13.18 8.80 15.25
N GLN A 12 -13.24 9.79 14.35
CA GLN A 12 -12.08 10.56 13.90
C GLN A 12 -11.36 11.25 15.07
N ASN A 13 -12.13 11.76 16.04
CA ASN A 13 -11.65 12.52 17.21
C ASN A 13 -11.41 11.63 18.45
N ASN A 14 -11.38 10.31 18.31
CA ASN A 14 -11.25 9.33 19.41
C ASN A 14 -12.26 9.51 20.58
N GLN A 15 -13.48 9.96 20.29
CA GLN A 15 -14.51 10.23 21.30
C GLN A 15 -15.33 8.98 21.64
N LEU A 16 -14.70 7.99 22.29
CA LEU A 16 -15.33 6.72 22.63
C LEU A 16 -16.68 6.86 23.39
N PRO A 17 -16.86 7.76 24.38
CA PRO A 17 -18.15 7.93 25.05
C PRO A 17 -19.28 8.34 24.09
N VAL A 18 -18.97 9.22 23.12
CA VAL A 18 -19.94 9.67 22.11
C VAL A 18 -20.28 8.52 21.17
N VAL A 19 -19.28 7.77 20.70
CA VAL A 19 -19.50 6.58 19.86
C VAL A 19 -20.40 5.56 20.58
N ARG A 20 -20.16 5.30 21.87
CA ARG A 20 -21.00 4.41 22.69
C ARG A 20 -22.45 4.91 22.80
N SER A 21 -22.65 6.20 23.08
CA SER A 21 -24.00 6.78 23.15
C SER A 21 -24.74 6.63 21.82
N LEU A 22 -24.09 7.01 20.71
CA LEU A 22 -24.68 6.93 19.37
C LEU A 22 -25.06 5.49 18.99
N LEU A 23 -24.21 4.50 19.29
CA LEU A 23 -24.53 3.09 19.02
C LEU A 23 -25.61 2.53 19.94
N SER A 24 -25.70 3.01 21.18
CA SER A 24 -26.78 2.62 22.10
C SER A 24 -28.14 3.16 21.66
N GLU A 25 -28.16 4.37 21.09
CA GLU A 25 -29.38 5.00 20.56
C GLU A 25 -29.77 4.39 19.20
N ASN A 26 -28.79 4.11 18.34
CA ASN A 26 -29.02 3.54 17.02
C ASN A 26 -27.89 2.58 16.61
N PRO A 27 -28.05 1.26 16.87
CA PRO A 27 -27.05 0.24 16.52
C PRO A 27 -26.74 0.16 15.02
N LYS A 28 -27.64 0.61 14.13
CA LYS A 28 -27.40 0.62 12.68
C LYS A 28 -26.28 1.57 12.27
N LEU A 29 -25.86 2.47 13.15
CA LEU A 29 -24.75 3.39 12.89
C LEU A 29 -23.39 2.69 12.82
N LEU A 30 -23.24 1.46 13.35
CA LEU A 30 -21.97 0.72 13.42
C LEU A 30 -21.25 0.66 12.07
N ASN A 31 -21.98 0.32 11.02
CA ASN A 31 -21.47 0.25 9.64
C ASN A 31 -22.08 1.35 8.75
N SER A 32 -22.58 2.44 9.34
CA SER A 32 -23.05 3.58 8.55
C SER A 32 -21.87 4.23 7.83
N ILE A 33 -22.14 4.80 6.67
CA ILE A 33 -21.14 5.40 5.79
C ILE A 33 -21.37 6.90 5.65
N ASP A 34 -20.30 7.65 5.42
CA ASP A 34 -20.35 9.05 5.00
C ASP A 34 -20.39 9.18 3.47
N ALA A 35 -20.15 10.40 2.95
CA ALA A 35 -20.18 10.68 1.52
C ALA A 35 -19.03 10.03 0.72
N ASP A 36 -17.96 9.57 1.39
CA ASP A 36 -16.83 8.85 0.79
C ASP A 36 -16.97 7.33 0.95
N ASP A 37 -18.15 6.85 1.32
CA ASP A 37 -18.46 5.47 1.72
C ASP A 37 -17.66 4.97 2.95
N ARG A 38 -17.16 5.88 3.81
CA ARG A 38 -16.33 5.52 4.96
C ARG A 38 -17.15 5.28 6.21
N THR A 39 -16.85 4.17 6.87
CA THR A 39 -17.39 3.85 8.21
C THR A 39 -16.61 4.54 9.32
N ALA A 40 -17.13 4.51 10.55
CA ALA A 40 -16.40 4.98 11.73
C ALA A 40 -15.03 4.29 11.90
N LEU A 41 -14.93 3.01 11.53
CA LEU A 41 -13.70 2.23 11.62
C LEU A 41 -12.61 2.73 10.66
N HIS A 42 -12.99 3.21 9.47
CA HIS A 42 -12.05 3.85 8.52
C HIS A 42 -11.40 5.09 9.13
N TRP A 43 -12.22 5.98 9.72
CA TRP A 43 -11.72 7.19 10.36
C TRP A 43 -10.86 6.89 11.57
N ALA A 44 -11.28 5.96 12.44
CA ALA A 44 -10.48 5.56 13.59
C ALA A 44 -9.12 4.98 13.16
N ALA A 45 -9.11 4.13 12.13
CA ALA A 45 -7.90 3.56 11.54
C ALA A 45 -6.99 4.61 10.87
N SER A 46 -7.57 5.64 10.25
CA SER A 46 -6.78 6.70 9.62
C SER A 46 -6.18 7.67 10.63
N THR A 47 -6.86 7.97 11.74
CA THR A 47 -6.40 8.97 12.73
C THR A 47 -5.67 8.39 13.93
N GLY A 48 -5.66 7.06 14.10
CA GLY A 48 -5.03 6.44 15.27
C GLY A 48 -5.91 6.48 16.51
N SER A 49 -7.23 6.49 16.34
CA SER A 49 -8.20 6.48 17.44
C SER A 49 -8.34 5.08 18.03
N ASN A 50 -7.31 4.62 18.74
CA ASN A 50 -7.16 3.24 19.20
C ASN A 50 -8.35 2.75 20.04
N ASP A 51 -8.83 3.57 20.99
CA ASP A 51 -9.93 3.16 21.88
C ASP A 51 -11.24 2.97 21.12
N VAL A 52 -11.50 3.84 20.13
CA VAL A 52 -12.65 3.70 19.25
C VAL A 52 -12.48 2.51 18.31
N ALA A 53 -11.31 2.32 17.69
CA ALA A 53 -11.05 1.19 16.80
C ALA A 53 -11.27 -0.15 17.51
N ARG A 54 -10.66 -0.33 18.70
CA ARG A 54 -10.88 -1.48 19.61
C ARG A 54 -12.36 -1.76 19.81
N PHE A 55 -13.08 -0.74 20.25
CA PHE A 55 -14.49 -0.87 20.56
C PHE A 55 -15.32 -1.26 19.33
N LEU A 56 -15.09 -0.64 18.18
CA LEU A 56 -15.81 -0.97 16.94
C LEU A 56 -15.51 -2.41 16.48
N ILE A 57 -14.26 -2.87 16.61
CA ILE A 57 -13.86 -4.25 16.31
C ILE A 57 -14.57 -5.24 17.26
N ASP A 58 -14.61 -4.94 18.55
CA ASP A 58 -15.31 -5.75 19.55
C ASP A 58 -16.82 -5.83 19.28
N GLN A 59 -17.41 -4.74 18.78
CA GLN A 59 -18.81 -4.69 18.32
C GLN A 59 -19.05 -5.40 16.98
N LYS A 60 -18.04 -6.06 16.39
CA LYS A 60 -18.12 -6.78 15.11
C LYS A 60 -18.45 -5.86 13.92
N ALA A 61 -17.88 -4.66 13.90
CA ALA A 61 -17.89 -3.81 12.71
C ALA A 61 -17.34 -4.55 11.48
N GLU A 62 -17.81 -4.20 10.29
CA GLU A 62 -17.34 -4.78 9.03
C GLU A 62 -15.90 -4.33 8.74
N LEU A 63 -14.92 -5.20 9.02
CA LEU A 63 -13.49 -4.88 8.92
C LEU A 63 -13.03 -4.62 7.48
N ASP A 64 -13.60 -5.37 6.53
CA ASP A 64 -13.20 -5.37 5.12
C ASP A 64 -14.14 -4.55 4.23
N LYS A 65 -15.04 -3.73 4.81
CA LYS A 65 -15.88 -2.81 4.03
C LYS A 65 -14.97 -1.85 3.25
N PRO A 66 -15.05 -1.79 1.91
CA PRO A 66 -14.32 -0.78 1.15
C PRO A 66 -15.03 0.58 1.21
N ASP A 67 -14.24 1.66 1.25
CA ASP A 67 -14.68 3.03 0.94
C ASP A 67 -14.85 3.24 -0.58
N GLY A 68 -15.20 4.45 -1.01
CA GLY A 68 -15.48 4.78 -2.40
C GLY A 68 -14.28 4.67 -3.35
N SER A 69 -13.07 4.43 -2.83
CA SER A 69 -11.84 4.16 -3.58
C SER A 69 -11.32 2.73 -3.38
N GLY A 70 -12.13 1.85 -2.79
CA GLY A 70 -11.77 0.47 -2.47
C GLY A 70 -10.89 0.32 -1.22
N TRP A 71 -10.63 1.39 -0.46
CA TRP A 71 -9.78 1.28 0.72
C TRP A 71 -10.56 0.65 1.88
N THR A 72 -9.93 -0.31 2.55
CA THR A 72 -10.42 -0.83 3.83
C THR A 72 -9.75 -0.09 5.00
N ALA A 73 -10.29 -0.25 6.21
CA ALA A 73 -9.65 0.27 7.42
C ALA A 73 -8.18 -0.20 7.56
N LEU A 74 -7.87 -1.43 7.13
CA LEU A 74 -6.49 -1.95 7.16
C LEU A 74 -5.55 -1.18 6.23
N HIS A 75 -6.01 -0.79 5.03
CA HIS A 75 -5.22 0.06 4.15
C HIS A 75 -4.92 1.42 4.79
N MET A 76 -5.92 2.04 5.40
CA MET A 76 -5.77 3.34 6.06
C MET A 76 -4.80 3.27 7.23
N ALA A 77 -4.95 2.27 8.10
CA ALA A 77 -4.06 2.07 9.24
C ALA A 77 -2.60 1.88 8.81
N VAL A 78 -2.33 1.03 7.80
CA VAL A 78 -0.97 0.81 7.30
C VAL A 78 -0.40 2.07 6.65
N SER A 79 -1.19 2.77 5.84
CA SER A 79 -0.75 3.98 5.16
C SER A 79 -0.47 5.13 6.13
N ALA A 80 -1.27 5.27 7.19
CA ALA A 80 -1.12 6.27 8.24
C ALA A 80 -0.05 5.90 9.28
N GLY A 81 0.36 4.63 9.35
CA GLY A 81 1.33 4.14 10.35
C GLY A 81 0.73 3.88 11.73
N GLN A 82 -0.54 3.48 11.78
CA GLN A 82 -1.25 3.14 13.02
C GLN A 82 -1.00 1.68 13.38
N ASP A 83 0.22 1.36 13.78
CA ASP A 83 0.71 0.00 13.97
C ASP A 83 -0.13 -0.84 14.95
N GLU A 84 -0.65 -0.20 16.00
CA GLU A 84 -1.54 -0.82 16.99
C GLU A 84 -2.86 -1.25 16.34
N ILE A 85 -3.50 -0.36 15.60
CA ILE A 85 -4.76 -0.66 14.87
C ILE A 85 -4.54 -1.72 13.79
N VAL A 86 -3.40 -1.71 13.10
CA VAL A 86 -3.06 -2.78 12.14
C VAL A 86 -3.08 -4.14 12.83
N ARG A 87 -2.45 -4.26 13.99
CA ARG A 87 -2.39 -5.53 14.74
C ARG A 87 -3.77 -5.98 15.20
N GLU A 88 -4.62 -5.05 15.61
CA GLU A 88 -5.98 -5.37 16.03
C GLU A 88 -6.89 -5.81 14.89
N LEU A 89 -6.89 -5.07 13.78
CA LEU A 89 -7.67 -5.42 12.59
C LEU A 89 -7.30 -6.82 12.09
N VAL A 90 -6.00 -7.10 11.94
CA VAL A 90 -5.51 -8.41 11.49
C VAL A 90 -5.76 -9.50 12.55
N GLY A 91 -5.63 -9.16 13.84
CA GLY A 91 -5.96 -10.07 14.94
C GLY A 91 -7.45 -10.44 14.98
N ALA A 92 -8.33 -9.53 14.57
CA ALA A 92 -9.77 -9.73 14.48
C ALA A 92 -10.22 -10.39 13.16
N GLY A 93 -9.29 -10.70 12.25
CA GLY A 93 -9.57 -11.43 11.01
C GLY A 93 -9.76 -10.57 9.76
N ALA A 94 -9.35 -9.31 9.77
CA ALA A 94 -9.33 -8.48 8.55
C ALA A 94 -8.47 -9.15 7.46
N ASN A 95 -8.93 -9.07 6.21
CA ASN A 95 -8.24 -9.66 5.08
C ASN A 95 -6.93 -8.92 4.76
N VAL A 96 -5.79 -9.53 5.10
CA VAL A 96 -4.44 -8.98 4.83
C VAL A 96 -4.12 -8.81 3.34
N ASN A 97 -4.87 -9.49 2.47
CA ASN A 97 -4.73 -9.46 1.01
C ASN A 97 -5.85 -8.67 0.33
N CYS A 98 -6.61 -7.86 1.06
CA CYS A 98 -7.59 -6.95 0.47
C CYS A 98 -6.93 -6.05 -0.58
N LYS A 99 -7.68 -5.69 -1.63
CA LYS A 99 -7.21 -4.84 -2.72
C LYS A 99 -8.13 -3.65 -2.87
N ASN A 100 -7.55 -2.46 -2.97
CA ASN A 100 -8.29 -1.27 -3.36
C ASN A 100 -8.51 -1.17 -4.87
N ASP A 101 -9.10 -0.08 -5.34
CA ASP A 101 -9.41 0.11 -6.76
C ASP A 101 -8.18 0.20 -7.66
N LYS A 102 -6.98 0.40 -7.10
CA LYS A 102 -5.71 0.34 -7.83
C LYS A 102 -5.09 -1.06 -7.81
N GLY A 103 -5.75 -2.03 -7.16
CA GLY A 103 -5.24 -3.37 -6.93
C GLY A 103 -4.16 -3.45 -5.86
N LEU A 104 -3.87 -2.35 -5.16
CA LEU A 104 -2.84 -2.30 -4.13
C LEU A 104 -3.35 -3.01 -2.87
N THR A 105 -2.47 -3.79 -2.25
CA THR A 105 -2.71 -4.44 -0.95
C THR A 105 -2.08 -3.65 0.19
N PRO A 106 -2.44 -3.92 1.47
CA PRO A 106 -1.75 -3.35 2.62
C PRO A 106 -0.22 -3.54 2.56
N LEU A 107 0.28 -4.67 2.05
CA LEU A 107 1.72 -4.92 1.92
C LEU A 107 2.40 -3.98 0.89
N HIS A 108 1.71 -3.56 -0.17
CA HIS A 108 2.23 -2.54 -1.09
C HIS A 108 2.42 -1.19 -0.38
N TYR A 109 1.46 -0.81 0.48
CA TYR A 109 1.55 0.42 1.26
C TYR A 109 2.68 0.33 2.28
N ALA A 110 2.80 -0.79 3.00
CA ALA A 110 3.91 -1.02 3.93
C ALA A 110 5.27 -0.87 3.24
N ALA A 111 5.42 -1.44 2.04
CA ALA A 111 6.63 -1.31 1.23
C ALA A 111 6.91 0.14 0.79
N SER A 112 5.91 0.84 0.26
CA SER A 112 6.06 2.23 -0.19
C SER A 112 6.30 3.23 0.94
N LYS A 113 5.90 2.89 2.17
CA LYS A 113 6.06 3.72 3.37
C LYS A 113 7.21 3.25 4.27
N THR A 114 8.00 2.26 3.84
CA THR A 114 9.13 1.70 4.61
C THR A 114 8.73 1.24 6.02
N ARG A 115 7.53 0.65 6.16
CA ARG A 115 7.01 0.14 7.44
C ARG A 115 7.45 -1.31 7.64
N ILE A 116 8.72 -1.52 7.96
CA ILE A 116 9.36 -2.85 7.97
C ILE A 116 8.66 -3.80 8.96
N GLU A 117 8.39 -3.35 10.18
CA GLU A 117 7.81 -4.14 11.26
C GLU A 117 6.38 -4.58 10.92
N ILE A 118 5.59 -3.68 10.34
CA ILE A 118 4.25 -3.97 9.84
C ILE A 118 4.29 -4.86 8.61
N GLY A 119 5.21 -4.63 7.67
CA GLY A 119 5.43 -5.51 6.54
C GLY A 119 5.70 -6.94 7.00
N LYS A 120 6.61 -7.11 7.99
CA LYS A 120 6.94 -8.41 8.57
C LYS A 120 5.71 -9.06 9.19
N PHE A 121 4.98 -8.30 10.01
CA PHE A 121 3.75 -8.78 10.64
C PHE A 121 2.69 -9.21 9.61
N LEU A 122 2.48 -8.43 8.54
CA LEU A 122 1.54 -8.79 7.47
C LEU A 122 1.96 -10.08 6.76
N ILE A 123 3.24 -10.26 6.47
CA ILE A 123 3.77 -11.47 5.82
C ILE A 123 3.59 -12.69 6.74
N GLU A 124 3.90 -12.57 8.03
CA GLU A 124 3.66 -13.62 9.04
C GLU A 124 2.17 -14.00 9.15
N ARG A 125 1.27 -13.09 8.78
CA ARG A 125 -0.18 -13.30 8.75
C ARG A 125 -0.73 -13.69 7.37
N GLY A 126 0.15 -14.05 6.43
CA GLY A 126 -0.23 -14.60 5.13
C GLY A 126 -0.43 -13.57 4.02
N ALA A 127 0.14 -12.37 4.14
CA ALA A 127 0.17 -11.43 3.03
C ALA A 127 0.99 -11.97 1.85
N ASP A 128 0.42 -11.90 0.64
CA ASP A 128 1.07 -12.35 -0.58
C ASP A 128 2.15 -11.35 -1.02
N VAL A 129 3.42 -11.74 -0.84
CA VAL A 129 4.59 -10.94 -1.26
C VAL A 129 4.68 -10.76 -2.77
N ASN A 130 3.95 -11.55 -3.55
CA ASN A 130 3.89 -11.50 -5.01
C ASN A 130 2.56 -10.91 -5.52
N ALA A 131 1.75 -10.32 -4.63
CA ALA A 131 0.50 -9.69 -5.02
C ALA A 131 0.74 -8.64 -6.11
N ARG A 132 -0.05 -8.70 -7.18
CA ARG A 132 0.00 -7.73 -8.28
C ARG A 132 -1.07 -6.68 -8.12
N ASP A 133 -0.68 -5.41 -8.23
CA ASP A 133 -1.59 -4.30 -8.42
C ASP A 133 -2.05 -4.19 -9.89
N LYS A 134 -2.87 -3.19 -10.22
CA LYS A 134 -3.35 -3.01 -11.60
C LYS A 134 -2.19 -2.73 -12.55
N ALA A 135 -1.13 -2.03 -12.14
CA ALA A 135 0.07 -1.78 -12.93
C ALA A 135 1.01 -3.00 -13.04
N ASN A 136 0.59 -4.18 -12.54
CA ASN A 136 1.40 -5.39 -12.45
C ASN A 136 2.64 -5.23 -11.55
N GLN A 137 2.63 -4.22 -10.67
CA GLN A 137 3.68 -4.00 -9.69
C GLN A 137 3.43 -4.88 -8.47
N LEU A 138 4.53 -5.32 -7.87
CA LEU A 138 4.60 -6.11 -6.62
C LEU A 138 4.97 -5.17 -5.46
N PRO A 139 4.80 -5.59 -4.19
CA PRO A 139 5.40 -4.90 -3.05
C PRO A 139 6.90 -4.64 -3.23
N LEU A 140 7.64 -5.58 -3.86
CA LEU A 140 9.07 -5.40 -4.17
C LEU A 140 9.35 -4.23 -5.12
N HIS A 141 8.46 -3.94 -6.08
CA HIS A 141 8.60 -2.76 -6.94
C HIS A 141 8.52 -1.48 -6.10
N ARG A 142 7.55 -1.42 -5.18
CA ARG A 142 7.38 -0.25 -4.28
C ARG A 142 8.61 -0.05 -3.39
N ALA A 143 9.15 -1.11 -2.80
CA ALA A 143 10.35 -1.04 -1.98
C ALA A 143 11.59 -0.62 -2.78
N ALA A 144 11.70 -1.08 -4.04
CA ALA A 144 12.78 -0.70 -4.93
C ALA A 144 12.71 0.79 -5.34
N THR A 145 11.52 1.28 -5.73
CA THR A 145 11.30 2.70 -6.06
C THR A 145 11.58 3.64 -4.89
N THR A 146 11.37 3.20 -3.65
CA THR A 146 11.64 4.03 -2.47
C THR A 146 13.04 3.83 -1.88
N GLY A 147 13.84 2.92 -2.46
CA GLY A 147 15.16 2.58 -1.94
C GLY A 147 15.12 1.94 -0.55
N SER A 148 13.99 1.33 -0.17
CA SER A 148 13.75 0.81 1.17
C SER A 148 14.52 -0.48 1.41
N THR A 149 15.80 -0.35 1.76
CA THR A 149 16.70 -1.50 1.81
C THR A 149 16.29 -2.54 2.85
N GLY A 150 15.88 -2.09 4.03
CA GLY A 150 15.34 -2.96 5.08
C GLY A 150 14.07 -3.72 4.65
N PHE A 151 13.20 -3.10 3.84
CA PHE A 151 12.00 -3.76 3.34
C PHE A 151 12.32 -4.74 2.20
N ILE A 152 13.28 -4.42 1.32
CA ILE A 152 13.82 -5.37 0.34
C ILE A 152 14.40 -6.59 1.06
N GLN A 153 15.25 -6.37 2.07
CA GLN A 153 15.82 -7.45 2.87
C GLN A 153 14.73 -8.31 3.52
N LEU A 154 13.68 -7.68 4.06
CA LEU A 154 12.53 -8.39 4.61
C LEU A 154 11.85 -9.29 3.56
N LEU A 155 11.58 -8.77 2.36
CA LEU A 155 10.93 -9.53 1.29
C LEU A 155 11.83 -10.67 0.76
N LEU A 156 13.14 -10.47 0.72
CA LEU A 156 14.10 -11.46 0.25
C LEU A 156 14.34 -12.60 1.24
N LYS A 157 14.15 -12.35 2.55
CA LYS A 157 14.32 -13.37 3.58
C LYS A 157 13.25 -14.46 3.41
N PRO A 158 13.63 -15.75 3.43
CA PRO A 158 12.68 -16.84 3.53
C PRO A 158 11.91 -16.67 4.84
N VAL A 159 10.61 -16.49 4.76
CA VAL A 159 9.71 -16.75 5.90
C VAL A 159 9.36 -18.23 5.79
N ASP A 160 9.34 -18.96 6.90
CA ASP A 160 9.04 -20.40 6.88
C ASP A 160 7.70 -20.65 6.17
N GLY A 161 7.74 -21.35 5.02
CA GLY A 161 6.57 -21.60 4.17
C GLY A 161 6.10 -20.42 3.29
N GLY A 162 6.75 -19.26 3.36
CA GLY A 162 6.46 -18.07 2.56
C GLY A 162 7.00 -18.17 1.12
N ALA A 163 6.21 -17.70 0.15
CA ALA A 163 6.67 -17.61 -1.23
C ALA A 163 7.84 -16.62 -1.36
N LYS A 164 8.86 -16.95 -2.15
CA LYS A 164 9.93 -16.02 -2.49
C LYS A 164 9.41 -14.90 -3.41
N PRO A 165 9.92 -13.67 -3.32
CA PRO A 165 9.51 -12.59 -4.20
C PRO A 165 10.00 -12.87 -5.63
N ARG A 166 9.16 -12.59 -6.62
CA ARG A 166 9.50 -12.73 -8.04
C ARG A 166 10.30 -11.52 -8.52
N LEU A 167 11.62 -11.60 -8.40
CA LEU A 167 12.59 -10.52 -8.68
C LEU A 167 12.48 -9.92 -10.08
N ASN A 168 12.12 -10.72 -11.08
CA ASN A 168 12.12 -10.31 -12.49
C ASN A 168 10.70 -10.10 -13.06
N THR A 169 9.69 -9.99 -12.20
CA THR A 169 8.36 -9.61 -12.69
C THR A 169 8.43 -8.20 -13.26
N ALA A 170 8.02 -8.04 -14.50
CA ALA A 170 7.91 -6.73 -15.14
C ALA A 170 6.54 -6.11 -14.86
N ASP A 171 6.51 -4.82 -14.58
CA ASP A 171 5.28 -4.04 -14.55
C ASP A 171 4.72 -3.78 -15.97
N ARG A 172 3.66 -2.97 -16.09
CA ARG A 172 3.06 -2.63 -17.38
C ARG A 172 3.99 -1.92 -18.36
N MET A 173 5.06 -1.29 -17.89
CA MET A 173 6.08 -0.62 -18.71
C MET A 173 7.28 -1.50 -19.01
N GLY A 174 7.23 -2.79 -18.61
CA GLY A 174 8.35 -3.70 -18.77
C GLY A 174 9.40 -3.56 -17.66
N ASN A 175 9.23 -2.62 -16.73
CA ASN A 175 10.22 -2.35 -15.67
C ASN A 175 10.14 -3.44 -14.60
N THR A 176 11.30 -3.99 -14.23
CA THR A 176 11.43 -4.84 -13.03
C THR A 176 11.71 -3.98 -11.80
N PRO A 177 11.66 -4.53 -10.57
CA PRO A 177 12.15 -3.83 -9.39
C PRO A 177 13.56 -3.27 -9.56
N LEU A 178 14.47 -3.98 -10.26
CA LEU A 178 15.82 -3.49 -10.53
C LEU A 178 15.81 -2.23 -11.41
N HIS A 179 14.98 -2.18 -12.45
CA HIS A 179 14.81 -0.98 -13.28
C HIS A 179 14.38 0.22 -12.41
N LEU A 180 13.40 0.02 -11.54
CA LEU A 180 12.88 1.10 -10.70
C LEU A 180 13.88 1.58 -9.63
N ALA A 181 14.69 0.67 -9.07
CA ALA A 181 15.77 1.04 -8.15
C ALA A 181 16.83 1.89 -8.84
N MET A 182 17.25 1.51 -10.05
CA MET A 182 18.24 2.26 -10.84
C MET A 182 17.69 3.60 -11.33
N GLU A 183 16.46 3.62 -11.85
CA GLU A 183 15.76 4.84 -12.28
C GLU A 183 15.63 5.87 -11.16
N SER A 184 15.42 5.38 -9.93
CA SER A 184 15.28 6.23 -8.73
C SER A 184 16.63 6.53 -8.04
N ALA A 185 17.75 6.15 -8.66
CA ALA A 185 19.11 6.32 -8.14
C ALA A 185 19.35 5.69 -6.75
N HIS A 186 18.71 4.55 -6.48
CA HIS A 186 18.85 3.79 -5.23
C HIS A 186 19.88 2.65 -5.37
N ALA A 187 21.16 3.04 -5.49
CA ALA A 187 22.27 2.11 -5.75
C ALA A 187 22.35 0.93 -4.76
N GLU A 188 22.10 1.16 -3.46
CA GLU A 188 22.13 0.08 -2.45
C GLU A 188 20.97 -0.92 -2.63
N ALA A 189 19.77 -0.42 -2.94
CA ALA A 189 18.62 -1.27 -3.25
C ALA A 189 18.86 -2.10 -4.52
N ALA A 190 19.43 -1.47 -5.55
CA ALA A 190 19.84 -2.14 -6.78
C ALA A 190 20.90 -3.23 -6.52
N ALA A 191 21.94 -2.92 -5.73
CA ALA A 191 22.99 -3.87 -5.37
C ALA A 191 22.40 -5.11 -4.68
N MET A 192 21.53 -4.93 -3.70
CA MET A 192 20.86 -6.07 -3.04
C MET A 192 19.99 -6.89 -3.97
N LEU A 193 19.30 -6.26 -4.93
CA LEU A 193 18.51 -6.98 -5.93
C LEU A 193 19.41 -7.80 -6.86
N ILE A 194 20.55 -7.26 -7.28
CA ILE A 194 21.55 -7.96 -8.09
C ILE A 194 22.14 -9.14 -7.32
N GLU A 195 22.53 -8.93 -6.05
CA GLU A 195 23.02 -9.98 -5.16
C GLU A 195 21.99 -11.10 -4.96
N ALA A 196 20.70 -10.75 -4.94
CA ALA A 196 19.60 -11.70 -4.86
C ALA A 196 19.30 -12.45 -6.17
N GLY A 197 19.95 -12.09 -7.28
CA GLY A 197 19.78 -12.73 -8.59
C GLY A 197 18.77 -12.05 -9.52
N ALA A 198 18.55 -10.73 -9.39
CA ALA A 198 17.80 -9.97 -10.39
C ALA A 198 18.54 -9.98 -11.74
N ASP A 199 17.79 -10.13 -12.82
CA ASP A 199 18.32 -10.15 -14.19
C ASP A 199 18.65 -8.73 -14.65
N ARG A 200 19.95 -8.48 -14.86
CA ARG A 200 20.53 -7.21 -15.30
C ARG A 200 20.33 -6.95 -16.80
N THR A 201 20.10 -8.01 -17.57
CA THR A 201 20.07 -7.96 -19.05
C THR A 201 18.67 -7.73 -19.61
N ARG A 202 17.64 -7.86 -18.77
CA ARG A 202 16.26 -7.63 -19.19
C ARG A 202 16.07 -6.16 -19.55
N VAL A 203 15.41 -5.92 -20.67
CA VAL A 203 14.99 -4.59 -21.12
C VAL A 203 13.54 -4.32 -20.81
N ASN A 204 13.20 -3.05 -20.56
CA ASN A 204 11.83 -2.55 -20.47
C ASN A 204 11.22 -2.30 -21.87
N LEU A 205 10.04 -1.69 -21.94
CA LEU A 205 9.40 -1.36 -23.22
C LEU A 205 10.12 -0.25 -24.01
N ASP A 206 10.97 0.54 -23.36
CA ASP A 206 11.83 1.54 -24.00
C ASP A 206 13.14 0.92 -24.54
N GLU A 207 13.26 -0.42 -24.51
CA GLU A 207 14.46 -1.20 -24.88
C GLU A 207 15.69 -0.89 -24.01
N GLN A 208 15.48 -0.38 -22.79
CA GLN A 208 16.56 -0.04 -21.86
C GLN A 208 16.70 -1.12 -20.78
N THR A 209 17.93 -1.54 -20.53
CA THR A 209 18.31 -2.31 -19.34
C THR A 209 18.26 -1.43 -18.09
N ALA A 210 18.24 -2.05 -16.91
CA ALA A 210 18.25 -1.30 -15.66
C ALA A 210 19.52 -0.44 -15.49
N GLU A 211 20.68 -0.88 -15.98
CA GLU A 211 21.95 -0.15 -15.87
C GLU A 211 21.99 1.09 -16.76
N GLU A 212 21.32 1.05 -17.91
CA GLU A 212 21.20 2.20 -18.81
C GLU A 212 20.29 3.30 -18.24
N LEU A 213 19.51 2.99 -17.18
CA LEU A 213 18.72 3.97 -16.45
C LEU A 213 19.52 4.69 -15.35
N GLU A 214 20.73 4.22 -15.02
CA GLU A 214 21.59 4.81 -13.99
C GLU A 214 22.27 6.10 -14.51
N GLY A 215 21.66 7.27 -14.28
CA GLY A 215 22.29 8.56 -14.57
C GLY A 215 21.35 9.78 -14.63
N VAL A 216 21.90 10.98 -14.36
CA VAL A 216 21.21 12.29 -14.39
C VAL A 216 20.52 12.58 -15.74
N GLY A 217 20.97 11.93 -16.82
CA GLY A 217 20.39 12.06 -18.16
C GLY A 217 19.05 11.35 -18.38
N GLY A 218 18.69 10.34 -17.57
CA GLY A 218 17.46 9.57 -17.78
C GLY A 218 16.18 10.38 -17.54
N ILE A 219 16.20 11.29 -16.57
CA ILE A 219 15.04 12.13 -16.24
C ILE A 219 14.85 13.25 -17.28
N GLU A 220 15.95 13.89 -17.72
CA GLU A 220 15.90 14.96 -18.72
C GLU A 220 15.63 14.44 -20.14
N GLN A 221 16.24 13.31 -20.53
CA GLN A 221 15.99 12.69 -21.85
C GLN A 221 14.55 12.19 -21.97
N ARG A 222 13.91 11.76 -20.88
CA ARG A 222 12.51 11.29 -20.89
C ARG A 222 11.49 12.43 -20.89
N ARG A 223 11.78 13.56 -20.22
CA ARG A 223 11.02 14.81 -20.41
C ARG A 223 11.09 15.30 -21.86
N ALA A 224 12.25 15.18 -22.50
CA ALA A 224 12.41 15.54 -23.91
C ALA A 224 11.69 14.56 -24.87
N ARG A 225 11.74 13.25 -24.62
CA ARG A 225 11.05 12.24 -25.46
C ARG A 225 9.53 12.28 -25.34
N ALA A 226 8.97 12.48 -24.15
CA ALA A 226 7.52 12.64 -23.98
C ALA A 226 6.96 13.86 -24.75
N TYR A 227 7.79 14.91 -24.92
CA TYR A 227 7.44 16.09 -25.71
C TYR A 227 7.46 15.85 -27.23
N VAL A 228 8.23 14.86 -27.72
CA VAL A 228 8.34 14.53 -29.15
C VAL A 228 7.20 13.62 -29.61
N VAL A 229 6.74 12.68 -28.76
CA VAL A 229 5.64 11.77 -29.10
C VAL A 229 4.29 12.50 -29.23
N ASP A 230 4.07 13.58 -28.48
CA ASP A 230 2.84 14.41 -28.58
C ASP A 230 2.74 15.20 -29.90
N ARG A 231 3.88 15.46 -30.59
CA ARG A 231 3.88 16.13 -31.91
C ARG A 231 3.74 15.20 -33.10
N CYS A 232 4.09 13.91 -32.98
CA CYS A 232 3.86 12.95 -34.08
C CYS A 232 2.41 12.47 -34.19
N GLY A 233 1.55 12.75 -33.20
CA GLY A 233 0.12 12.45 -33.22
C GLY A 233 -0.79 13.57 -33.73
N LYS A 234 -0.23 14.73 -34.12
CA LYS A 234 -0.97 15.85 -34.73
C LYS A 234 -0.27 16.33 -35.99
N ALA A 235 -0.33 15.52 -37.03
CA ALA A 235 -0.25 16.00 -38.40
C ALA A 235 -1.60 15.66 -39.07
N GLU A 236 -2.48 16.66 -39.12
CA GLU A 236 -3.45 16.81 -40.22
C GLU A 236 -2.72 17.49 -41.39
#